data_AF-A0A7V1ZI37-F1
#
_entry.id   AF-A0A7V1ZI37-F1
#
_cell.length_a   1.000
_cell.length_b   1.000
_cell.length_c   1.000
_cell.angle_alpha   90.00
_cell.angle_beta   90.00
_cell.angle_gamma   90.00
#
_symmetry.space_group_name_H-M   'P 1'
#
loop_
_entity.id
_entity.type
_entity.pdbx_description
1 polymer ?
#
loop_
_entity_poly.entity_id
_entity_poly.type
_entity_poly.pdbx_seq_one_letter_code
_entity_poly.pdbx_strand_id
1 'polypeptide(L)'
;MRDAWIGGGVHLTTAQFGPNFYIGNHPNASGLYEPLVAGRGSPDFERLDARRLAEAELGRDITDGEVSRFWAVKAFAFIFGQPLTWAVLFAKKILLTVNGVEIADVDDFYGRSRMFLPLKLAFVRFPLIFALGVWGWVQSRARWRELFPVFFGVPLYVLSVAVFFVMARYRYPLAILLAPFAAWGMLQLWAAGKARGRPWLAWVVVSAGFGLSLLPLVERRWQEASTFVSLGDYFLNQEKNPSEAVSHYRKASQLAPESAEAQFRLAEALVALDQREEAERAFAEAARLAPGWAEVYLKWGQARLSWGQEAAGLSVLSQAAQFPETAGPALRLLGDVWFKLRRLEEAFAAYQKAWGLGKDATLANNMGALLARQGRFQEAEQWFLQACELDPAYAQPWVNIAKLRLRAQDTAKAAQALEKALSLEPGHREAQELLRRMASPGSR
;
A
#
# COMPACT_ATOMS: atom_id res chain seq x y z
N MET A 1 -15.62 8.13 -19.14
CA MET A 1 -15.81 7.03 -20.11
C MET A 1 -14.76 5.91 -19.96
N ARG A 2 -14.10 5.75 -18.81
CA ARG A 2 -13.15 4.64 -18.55
C ARG A 2 -13.77 3.54 -17.66
N ASP A 3 -14.86 3.84 -16.97
CA ASP A 3 -15.51 2.92 -16.01
C ASP A 3 -16.59 2.02 -16.64
N ALA A 4 -17.00 2.26 -17.88
CA ALA A 4 -18.05 1.48 -18.55
C ALA A 4 -17.56 0.15 -19.16
N TRP A 5 -16.24 -0.07 -19.21
CA TRP A 5 -15.65 -1.23 -19.91
C TRP A 5 -15.19 -2.36 -18.97
N ILE A 6 -15.29 -2.17 -17.64
CA ILE A 6 -14.79 -3.17 -16.66
C ILE A 6 -15.89 -3.63 -15.70
N GLY A 7 -16.91 -2.82 -15.41
CA GLY A 7 -18.06 -3.22 -14.59
C GLY A 7 -19.35 -3.02 -15.38
N GLY A 8 -20.06 -4.10 -15.70
CA GLY A 8 -21.28 -4.10 -16.51
C GLY A 8 -22.47 -3.35 -15.88
N GLY A 9 -22.40 -2.03 -15.79
CA GLY A 9 -23.46 -1.16 -15.30
C GLY A 9 -23.16 0.33 -15.47
N VAL A 10 -24.19 1.12 -15.75
CA VAL A 10 -24.11 2.59 -15.70
C VAL A 10 -24.12 3.00 -14.23
N HIS A 11 -22.95 3.33 -13.69
CA HIS A 11 -22.81 3.80 -12.32
C HIS A 11 -22.69 5.33 -12.29
N LEU A 12 -23.60 6.01 -11.57
CA LEU A 12 -23.58 7.47 -11.35
C LEU A 12 -22.39 7.95 -10.50
N THR A 13 -21.76 7.04 -9.76
CA THR A 13 -20.58 7.28 -8.94
C THR A 13 -19.58 6.15 -9.13
N THR A 14 -18.29 6.43 -9.05
CA THR A 14 -17.25 5.38 -9.16
C THR A 14 -17.45 4.32 -8.06
N ALA A 15 -17.06 3.07 -8.32
CA ALA A 15 -17.11 1.97 -7.35
C ALA A 15 -16.32 2.26 -6.05
N GLN A 16 -15.45 3.27 -6.08
CA GLN A 16 -14.63 3.71 -4.96
C GLN A 16 -15.31 4.74 -4.05
N PHE A 17 -16.49 5.25 -4.42
CA PHE A 17 -17.19 6.25 -3.60
C PHE A 17 -17.40 5.77 -2.16
N GLY A 18 -17.98 4.58 -1.98
CA GLY A 18 -18.30 4.02 -0.67
C GLY A 18 -17.08 3.85 0.24
N PRO A 19 -16.04 3.11 -0.18
CA PRO A 19 -14.81 2.95 0.58
C PRO A 19 -14.18 4.29 0.97
N ASN A 20 -13.99 5.21 0.01
CA ASN A 20 -13.40 6.52 0.26
C ASN A 20 -14.24 7.35 1.23
N PHE A 21 -15.56 7.27 1.10
CA PHE A 21 -16.49 7.96 1.99
C PHE A 21 -16.42 7.37 3.40
N TYR A 22 -16.32 6.05 3.53
CA TYR A 22 -16.20 5.38 4.82
C TYR A 22 -14.88 5.70 5.54
N ILE A 23 -13.73 5.68 4.85
CA ILE A 23 -12.41 6.02 5.42
C ILE A 23 -12.45 7.37 6.16
N GLY A 24 -13.14 8.35 5.58
CA GLY A 24 -13.29 9.67 6.21
C GLY A 24 -14.40 9.78 7.26
N ASN A 25 -15.26 8.77 7.41
CA ASN A 25 -16.50 8.84 8.21
C ASN A 25 -16.80 7.52 8.92
N HIS A 26 -15.93 7.14 9.87
CA HIS A 26 -16.16 6.05 10.82
C HIS A 26 -15.72 6.46 12.24
N PRO A 27 -16.09 5.73 13.30
CA PRO A 27 -15.85 6.14 14.69
C PRO A 27 -14.39 6.43 15.06
N ASN A 28 -13.45 5.77 14.38
CA ASN A 28 -12.02 5.89 14.65
C ASN A 28 -11.29 6.75 13.62
N ALA A 29 -12.00 7.39 12.70
CA ALA A 29 -11.37 8.16 11.63
C ALA A 29 -10.60 9.35 12.20
N SER A 30 -9.34 9.51 11.82
CA SER A 30 -8.56 10.70 12.20
C SER A 30 -8.96 11.95 11.41
N GLY A 31 -9.62 11.77 10.27
CA GLY A 31 -9.91 12.80 9.27
C GLY A 31 -8.86 12.88 8.16
N LEU A 32 -7.77 12.13 8.27
CA LEU A 32 -6.75 11.93 7.24
C LEU A 32 -7.05 10.65 6.45
N TYR A 33 -6.32 10.44 5.35
CA TYR A 33 -6.37 9.15 4.66
C TYR A 33 -5.74 8.06 5.52
N GLU A 34 -6.46 6.96 5.71
CA GLU A 34 -5.98 5.75 6.37
C GLU A 34 -6.47 4.54 5.56
N PRO A 35 -5.59 3.59 5.19
CA PRO A 35 -6.01 2.43 4.44
C PRO A 35 -6.89 1.52 5.31
N LEU A 36 -7.87 0.85 4.70
CA LEU A 36 -8.75 -0.09 5.39
C LEU A 36 -7.97 -1.27 6.01
N VAL A 37 -6.82 -1.61 5.44
CA VAL A 37 -5.86 -2.58 5.96
C VAL A 37 -4.52 -1.87 6.14
N ALA A 38 -3.96 -1.95 7.36
CA ALA A 38 -2.69 -1.32 7.69
C ALA A 38 -1.58 -1.73 6.70
N GLY A 39 -0.80 -0.75 6.23
CA GLY A 39 0.32 -0.98 5.31
C GLY A 39 -0.05 -1.21 3.84
N ARG A 40 -1.34 -1.15 3.48
CA ARG A 40 -1.84 -1.40 2.12
C ARG A 40 -2.56 -0.18 1.53
N GLY A 41 -1.91 0.98 1.57
CA GLY A 41 -2.45 2.26 1.06
C GLY A 41 -2.31 2.51 -0.44
N SER A 42 -1.93 1.51 -1.24
CA SER A 42 -1.88 1.70 -2.69
C SER A 42 -3.29 1.64 -3.30
N PRO A 43 -3.56 2.36 -4.41
CA PRO A 43 -4.87 2.34 -5.06
C PRO A 43 -5.34 0.94 -5.49
N ASP A 44 -4.40 0.05 -5.83
CA ASP A 44 -4.69 -1.32 -6.24
C ASP A 44 -5.15 -2.18 -5.05
N PHE A 45 -4.51 -2.02 -3.89
CA PHE A 45 -4.90 -2.74 -2.69
C PHE A 45 -6.18 -2.19 -2.07
N GLU A 46 -6.40 -0.87 -2.10
CA GLU A 46 -7.57 -0.24 -1.49
C GLU A 46 -8.89 -0.83 -2.02
N ARG A 47 -8.99 -0.99 -3.34
CA ARG A 47 -10.18 -1.60 -3.96
C ARG A 47 -10.35 -3.07 -3.56
N LEU A 48 -9.27 -3.84 -3.60
CA LEU A 48 -9.30 -5.26 -3.30
C LEU A 48 -9.63 -5.51 -1.83
N ASP A 49 -9.05 -4.72 -0.94
CA ASP A 49 -9.26 -4.83 0.50
C ASP A 49 -10.67 -4.40 0.90
N ALA A 50 -11.19 -3.32 0.31
CA ALA A 50 -12.58 -2.89 0.50
C ALA A 50 -13.57 -3.99 0.10
N ARG A 51 -13.35 -4.64 -1.04
CA ARG A 51 -14.15 -5.77 -1.51
C ARG A 51 -14.04 -6.96 -0.57
N ARG A 52 -12.82 -7.41 -0.31
CA ARG A 52 -12.53 -8.58 0.52
C ARG A 52 -13.15 -8.48 1.91
N LEU A 53 -12.98 -7.34 2.57
CA LEU A 53 -13.54 -7.10 3.91
C LEU A 53 -15.07 -7.11 3.89
N ALA A 54 -15.70 -6.57 2.83
CA ALA A 54 -17.14 -6.60 2.67
C ALA A 54 -17.67 -8.02 2.38
N GLU A 55 -17.02 -8.78 1.50
CA GLU A 55 -17.35 -10.17 1.18
C GLU A 55 -17.18 -11.08 2.40
N ALA A 56 -16.13 -10.87 3.19
CA ALA A 56 -15.87 -11.64 4.41
C ALA A 56 -16.98 -11.44 5.46
N GLU A 57 -17.51 -10.22 5.59
CA GLU A 57 -18.58 -9.92 6.53
C GLU A 57 -19.96 -10.38 6.03
N LEU A 58 -20.19 -10.31 4.71
CA LEU A 58 -21.45 -10.73 4.09
C LEU A 58 -21.52 -12.24 3.82
N GLY A 59 -20.39 -12.95 3.85
CA GLY A 59 -20.30 -14.38 3.55
C GLY A 59 -20.62 -14.75 2.11
N ARG A 60 -20.49 -13.81 1.16
CA ARG A 60 -20.76 -14.00 -0.27
C ARG A 60 -19.96 -13.03 -1.13
N ASP A 61 -19.75 -13.40 -2.38
CA ASP A 61 -19.19 -12.50 -3.39
C ASP A 61 -20.18 -11.37 -3.72
N ILE A 62 -19.65 -10.17 -3.97
CA ILE A 62 -20.48 -8.98 -4.22
C ILE A 62 -19.97 -8.20 -5.44
N THR A 63 -20.84 -7.43 -6.09
CA THR A 63 -20.44 -6.56 -7.21
C THR A 63 -19.74 -5.29 -6.72
N ASP A 64 -18.99 -4.60 -7.59
CA ASP A 64 -18.33 -3.32 -7.26
C ASP A 64 -19.32 -2.25 -6.75
N GLY A 65 -20.55 -2.24 -7.27
CA GLY A 65 -21.62 -1.36 -6.79
C GLY A 65 -22.10 -1.74 -5.38
N GLU A 66 -22.19 -3.03 -5.08
CA GLU A 66 -22.52 -3.53 -3.74
C GLU A 66 -21.40 -3.24 -2.73
N VAL A 67 -20.12 -3.34 -3.12
CA VAL A 67 -18.98 -2.90 -2.29
C VAL A 67 -19.16 -1.43 -1.90
N SER A 68 -19.39 -0.56 -2.89
CA SER A 68 -19.61 0.87 -2.65
C SER A 68 -20.80 1.12 -1.70
N ARG A 69 -21.92 0.44 -1.93
CA ARG A 69 -23.11 0.58 -1.08
C ARG A 69 -22.85 0.08 0.35
N PHE A 70 -22.17 -1.04 0.53
CA PHE A 70 -21.84 -1.61 1.83
C PHE A 70 -21.10 -0.61 2.71
N TRP A 71 -20.01 -0.04 2.20
CA TRP A 71 -19.21 0.94 2.92
C TRP A 71 -19.96 2.26 3.15
N ALA A 72 -20.73 2.73 2.16
CA ALA A 72 -21.55 3.93 2.32
C ALA A 72 -22.59 3.77 3.44
N VAL A 73 -23.26 2.61 3.52
CA VAL A 73 -24.23 2.32 4.59
C VAL A 73 -23.56 2.37 5.96
N LYS A 74 -22.36 1.79 6.12
CA LYS A 74 -21.62 1.87 7.39
C LYS A 74 -21.26 3.30 7.77
N ALA A 75 -20.83 4.11 6.80
CA ALA A 75 -20.52 5.52 7.03
C ALA A 75 -21.77 6.30 7.47
N PHE A 76 -22.91 6.11 6.79
CA PHE A 76 -24.17 6.74 7.18
C PHE A 76 -24.68 6.25 8.54
N ALA A 77 -24.51 4.97 8.86
CA ALA A 77 -24.85 4.45 10.18
C ALA A 77 -24.06 5.16 11.29
N PHE A 78 -22.77 5.45 11.07
CA PHE A 78 -21.98 6.27 11.99
C PHE A 78 -22.50 7.72 12.07
N ILE A 79 -22.74 8.36 10.92
CA ILE A 79 -23.21 9.75 10.85
C ILE A 79 -24.52 9.95 11.62
N PHE A 80 -25.50 9.08 11.37
CA PHE A 80 -26.82 9.19 12.00
C PHE A 80 -26.87 8.59 13.40
N GLY A 81 -26.03 7.59 13.69
CA GLY A 81 -25.95 6.97 15.01
C GLY A 81 -25.17 7.80 16.03
N GLN A 82 -24.18 8.59 15.59
CA GLN A 82 -23.32 9.43 16.45
C GLN A 82 -23.11 10.84 15.86
N PRO A 83 -24.19 11.66 15.74
CA PRO A 83 -24.15 12.93 15.00
C PRO A 83 -23.20 13.96 15.62
N LEU A 84 -23.04 13.98 16.95
CA LEU A 84 -22.11 14.89 17.62
C LEU A 84 -20.65 14.51 17.36
N THR A 85 -20.31 13.23 17.46
CA THR A 85 -18.96 12.71 17.15
C THR A 85 -18.61 13.01 15.69
N TRP A 86 -19.54 12.75 14.78
CA TRP A 86 -19.37 13.07 13.37
C TRP A 86 -19.22 14.58 13.13
N ALA A 87 -20.01 15.43 13.77
CA ALA A 87 -19.92 16.88 13.61
C ALA A 87 -18.54 17.42 14.05
N VAL A 88 -17.98 16.89 15.14
CA VAL A 88 -16.62 17.21 15.59
C VAL A 88 -15.59 16.74 14.57
N LEU A 89 -15.70 15.51 14.05
CA LEU A 89 -14.83 14.98 13.01
C LEU A 89 -14.91 15.82 11.72
N PHE A 90 -16.11 16.18 11.29
CA PHE A 90 -16.35 16.99 10.10
C PHE A 90 -15.75 18.40 10.24
N ALA A 91 -15.93 19.04 11.41
CA ALA A 91 -15.29 20.31 11.73
C ALA A 91 -13.75 20.19 11.72
N LYS A 92 -13.21 19.10 12.29
CA LYS A 92 -11.76 18.80 12.22
C LYS A 92 -11.30 18.69 10.77
N LYS A 93 -12.04 18.00 9.89
CA LYS A 93 -11.71 17.88 8.47
C LYS A 93 -11.73 19.23 7.73
N ILE A 94 -12.71 20.09 8.00
CA ILE A 94 -12.72 21.47 7.47
C ILE A 94 -11.43 22.20 7.87
N LEU A 95 -11.05 22.13 9.15
CA LEU A 95 -9.84 22.78 9.65
C LEU A 95 -8.56 22.16 9.07
N LEU A 96 -8.53 20.85 8.84
CA LEU A 96 -7.43 20.16 8.15
C LEU A 96 -7.29 20.64 6.70
N THR A 97 -8.39 20.86 5.98
CA THR A 97 -8.37 21.33 4.59
C THR A 97 -7.72 22.72 4.48
N VAL A 98 -7.98 23.60 5.45
CA VAL A 98 -7.41 24.97 5.51
C VAL A 98 -6.15 25.08 6.38
N ASN A 99 -5.59 23.95 6.84
CA ASN A 99 -4.39 23.96 7.66
C ASN A 99 -3.15 24.40 6.85
N GLY A 100 -2.10 24.82 7.51
CA GLY A 100 -0.83 25.24 6.93
C GLY A 100 0.17 24.10 6.74
N VAL A 101 -0.05 22.96 7.41
CA VAL A 101 0.78 21.76 7.30
C VAL A 101 0.30 20.95 6.09
N GLU A 102 1.23 20.49 5.27
CA GLU A 102 0.96 19.56 4.18
C GLU A 102 0.78 18.14 4.74
N ILE A 103 -0.20 17.42 4.20
CA ILE A 103 -0.49 16.02 4.55
C ILE A 103 -0.07 15.20 3.34
N ALA A 104 1.16 14.71 3.33
CA ALA A 104 1.73 14.00 2.18
C ALA A 104 0.89 12.77 1.79
N ASP A 105 0.85 12.48 0.48
CA ASP A 105 0.25 11.26 -0.09
C ASP A 105 1.35 10.22 -0.34
N VAL A 106 2.39 10.62 -1.08
CA VAL A 106 3.58 9.80 -1.39
C VAL A 106 4.88 10.62 -1.27
N ASP A 107 4.78 11.94 -1.49
CA ASP A 107 5.88 12.89 -1.42
C ASP A 107 5.48 14.15 -0.66
N ASP A 108 6.36 14.60 0.23
CA ASP A 108 6.26 15.87 0.95
C ASP A 108 6.90 17.00 0.12
N PHE A 109 6.10 17.97 -0.34
CA PHE A 109 6.62 19.13 -1.06
C PHE A 109 7.58 19.96 -0.20
N TYR A 110 7.39 20.00 1.14
CA TYR A 110 8.35 20.67 2.02
C TYR A 110 9.70 19.95 2.08
N GLY A 111 9.70 18.62 2.07
CA GLY A 111 10.91 17.79 1.90
C GLY A 111 11.68 18.15 0.63
N ARG A 112 10.99 18.26 -0.51
CA ARG A 112 11.63 18.69 -1.79
C ARG A 112 12.07 20.15 -1.76
N SER A 113 11.33 21.03 -1.10
CA SER A 113 11.70 22.45 -0.95
C SER A 113 13.01 22.62 -0.18
N ARG A 114 13.36 21.69 0.72
CA ARG A 114 14.67 21.69 1.43
C ARG A 114 15.85 21.41 0.49
N MET A 115 15.62 20.78 -0.65
CA MET A 115 16.64 20.43 -1.65
C MET A 115 16.75 21.45 -2.80
N PHE A 116 15.74 22.30 -3.03
CA PHE A 116 15.70 23.21 -4.18
C PHE A 116 15.60 24.69 -3.75
N LEU A 117 16.65 25.49 -4.01
CA LEU A 117 16.77 26.88 -3.53
C LEU A 117 15.64 27.82 -3.97
N PRO A 118 15.12 27.78 -5.22
CA PRO A 118 13.97 28.59 -5.63
C PRO A 118 12.69 28.32 -4.81
N LEU A 119 12.48 27.08 -4.37
CA LEU A 119 11.32 26.71 -3.53
C LEU A 119 11.51 27.18 -2.09
N LYS A 120 12.76 27.32 -1.60
CA LYS A 120 13.05 27.97 -0.30
C LYS A 120 12.74 29.46 -0.30
N LEU A 121 12.88 30.11 -1.46
CA LEU A 121 12.68 31.55 -1.65
C LEU A 121 11.23 31.92 -1.98
N ALA A 122 10.32 30.95 -2.13
CA ALA A 122 8.89 31.22 -2.25
C ALA A 122 8.35 31.73 -0.91
N PHE A 123 8.34 33.05 -0.72
CA PHE A 123 7.94 33.72 0.53
C PHE A 123 6.45 33.54 0.90
N VAL A 124 5.61 33.08 -0.05
CA VAL A 124 4.16 33.00 0.14
C VAL A 124 3.78 31.57 0.56
N ARG A 125 3.73 31.33 1.87
CA ARG A 125 3.22 30.06 2.42
C ARG A 125 1.69 30.05 2.44
N PHE A 126 1.10 28.86 2.36
CA PHE A 126 -0.36 28.68 2.36
C PHE A 126 -1.09 29.41 3.50
N PRO A 127 -0.61 29.43 4.77
CA PRO A 127 -1.20 30.25 5.84
C PRO A 127 -1.45 31.72 5.48
N LEU A 128 -0.53 32.33 4.73
CA LEU A 128 -0.64 33.72 4.31
C LEU A 128 -1.66 33.88 3.19
N ILE A 129 -1.66 32.96 2.21
CA ILE A 129 -2.66 32.92 1.12
C ILE A 129 -4.06 32.77 1.71
N PHE A 130 -4.23 31.86 2.67
CA PHE A 130 -5.49 31.62 3.35
C PHE A 130 -5.96 32.85 4.14
N ALA A 131 -5.10 33.43 4.98
CA ALA A 131 -5.46 34.59 5.80
C ALA A 131 -5.86 35.81 4.95
N LEU A 132 -5.06 36.14 3.94
CA LEU A 132 -5.37 37.24 3.01
C LEU A 132 -6.57 36.90 2.12
N GLY A 133 -6.72 35.64 1.72
CA GLY A 133 -7.83 35.15 0.93
C GLY A 133 -9.16 35.27 1.65
N VAL A 134 -9.24 34.88 2.92
CA VAL A 134 -10.43 35.05 3.76
C VAL A 134 -10.78 36.54 3.90
N TRP A 135 -9.78 37.38 4.16
CA TRP A 135 -10.01 38.83 4.24
C TRP A 135 -10.53 39.41 2.92
N GLY A 136 -9.91 39.08 1.79
CA GLY A 136 -10.36 39.52 0.47
C GLY A 136 -11.72 38.98 0.08
N TRP A 137 -12.07 37.77 0.50
CA TRP A 137 -13.39 37.17 0.33
C TRP A 137 -14.46 37.93 1.12
N VAL A 138 -14.20 38.24 2.40
CA VAL A 138 -15.09 39.07 3.24
C VAL A 138 -15.29 40.47 2.63
N GLN A 139 -14.23 41.09 2.12
CA GLN A 139 -14.31 42.40 1.47
C GLN A 139 -15.06 42.37 0.14
N SER A 140 -15.06 41.21 -0.53
CA SER A 140 -15.77 41.00 -1.79
C SER A 140 -17.26 40.63 -1.62
N ARG A 141 -17.76 40.52 -0.37
CA ARG A 141 -19.14 40.07 -0.08
C ARG A 141 -20.22 40.89 -0.76
N ALA A 142 -20.00 42.19 -1.01
CA ALA A 142 -20.98 43.04 -1.69
C ALA A 142 -21.12 42.70 -3.19
N ARG A 143 -20.07 42.11 -3.77
CA ARG A 143 -19.97 41.75 -5.20
C ARG A 143 -20.20 40.26 -5.45
N TRP A 144 -20.79 39.53 -4.49
CA TRP A 144 -20.97 38.08 -4.58
C TRP A 144 -21.75 37.63 -5.82
N ARG A 145 -22.67 38.46 -6.32
CA ARG A 145 -23.44 38.18 -7.55
C ARG A 145 -22.58 38.20 -8.80
N GLU A 146 -21.66 39.16 -8.89
CA GLU A 146 -20.69 39.26 -10.00
C GLU A 146 -19.65 38.15 -9.91
N LEU A 147 -19.25 37.79 -8.69
CA LEU A 147 -18.21 36.80 -8.42
C LEU A 147 -18.77 35.40 -8.16
N PHE A 148 -20.04 35.14 -8.47
CA PHE A 148 -20.78 33.96 -7.99
C PHE A 148 -20.00 32.63 -8.09
N PRO A 149 -19.40 32.25 -9.24
CA PRO A 149 -18.70 30.97 -9.36
C PRO A 149 -17.48 30.86 -8.44
N VAL A 150 -16.75 31.96 -8.25
CA VAL A 150 -15.51 32.00 -7.46
C VAL A 150 -15.82 32.20 -5.98
N PHE A 151 -16.85 33.00 -5.68
CA PHE A 151 -17.29 33.32 -4.31
C PHE A 151 -17.81 32.10 -3.57
N PHE A 152 -18.61 31.25 -4.24
CA PHE A 152 -19.07 29.98 -3.68
C PHE A 152 -18.12 28.81 -3.96
N GLY A 153 -17.24 28.92 -4.96
CA GLY A 153 -16.26 27.89 -5.28
C GLY A 153 -15.36 27.52 -4.10
N VAL A 154 -14.88 28.51 -3.33
CA VAL A 154 -14.04 28.28 -2.13
C VAL A 154 -14.76 27.43 -1.07
N PRO A 155 -15.91 27.84 -0.49
CA PRO A 155 -16.59 27.05 0.53
C PRO A 155 -17.12 25.71 -0.01
N LEU A 156 -17.62 25.67 -1.25
CA LEU A 156 -18.06 24.41 -1.86
C LEU A 156 -16.90 23.42 -2.03
N TYR A 157 -15.71 23.90 -2.39
CA TYR A 157 -14.52 23.07 -2.49
C TYR A 157 -14.04 22.57 -1.12
N VAL A 158 -14.01 23.43 -0.10
CA VAL A 158 -13.67 23.00 1.26
C VAL A 158 -14.63 21.92 1.75
N LEU A 159 -15.93 22.09 1.51
CA LEU A 159 -16.95 21.10 1.86
C LEU A 159 -16.80 19.81 1.06
N SER A 160 -16.54 19.87 -0.25
CA SER A 160 -16.39 18.66 -1.07
C SER A 160 -15.21 17.80 -0.63
N VAL A 161 -14.12 18.40 -0.16
CA VAL A 161 -12.98 17.69 0.42
C VAL A 161 -13.34 17.14 1.81
N ALA A 162 -13.96 17.96 2.67
CA ALA A 162 -14.27 17.57 4.05
C ALA A 162 -15.32 16.44 4.16
N VAL A 163 -16.14 16.22 3.12
CA VAL A 163 -17.09 15.09 3.06
C VAL A 163 -16.37 13.74 3.10
N PHE A 164 -15.15 13.64 2.57
CA PHE A 164 -14.34 12.41 2.57
C PHE A 164 -13.28 12.48 3.67
N PHE A 165 -12.02 12.19 3.34
CA PHE A 165 -10.83 12.39 4.16
C PHE A 165 -9.94 13.46 3.53
N VAL A 166 -9.03 14.03 4.32
CA VAL A 166 -8.18 15.14 3.90
C VAL A 166 -6.76 14.67 3.60
N MET A 167 -6.25 15.04 2.43
CA MET A 167 -4.88 14.76 1.96
C MET A 167 -4.36 15.90 1.08
N ALA A 168 -3.04 16.04 0.91
CA ALA A 168 -2.43 17.16 0.18
C ALA A 168 -2.97 17.31 -1.24
N ARG A 169 -3.14 16.21 -2.00
CA ARG A 169 -3.59 16.27 -3.39
C ARG A 169 -4.94 16.96 -3.58
N TYR A 170 -5.82 16.89 -2.57
CA TYR A 170 -7.15 17.52 -2.58
C TYR A 170 -7.17 18.91 -1.95
N ARG A 171 -6.02 19.45 -1.52
CA ARG A 171 -5.94 20.80 -0.95
C ARG A 171 -5.28 21.80 -1.89
N TYR A 172 -4.45 21.33 -2.83
CA TYR A 172 -3.77 22.21 -3.79
C TYR A 172 -4.69 23.15 -4.58
N PRO A 173 -5.85 22.71 -5.09
CA PRO A 173 -6.76 23.60 -5.81
C PRO A 173 -7.31 24.74 -4.95
N LEU A 174 -7.39 24.57 -3.63
CA LEU A 174 -7.86 25.63 -2.72
C LEU A 174 -6.93 26.86 -2.77
N ALA A 175 -5.62 26.66 -2.88
CA ALA A 175 -4.68 27.78 -3.00
C ALA A 175 -4.93 28.60 -4.28
N ILE A 176 -5.25 27.93 -5.39
CA ILE A 176 -5.58 28.57 -6.67
C ILE A 176 -6.88 29.38 -6.56
N LEU A 177 -7.91 28.80 -5.92
CA LEU A 177 -9.19 29.48 -5.71
C LEU A 177 -9.07 30.69 -4.77
N LEU A 178 -8.18 30.62 -3.77
CA LEU A 178 -7.94 31.70 -2.82
C LEU A 178 -7.03 32.80 -3.37
N ALA A 179 -6.18 32.53 -4.37
CA ALA A 179 -5.19 33.48 -4.85
C ALA A 179 -5.77 34.84 -5.32
N PRO A 180 -6.88 34.91 -6.09
CA PRO A 180 -7.49 36.19 -6.46
C PRO A 180 -8.00 36.97 -5.25
N PHE A 181 -8.62 36.28 -4.27
CA PHE A 181 -9.05 36.91 -3.04
C PHE A 181 -7.86 37.36 -2.19
N ALA A 182 -6.77 36.60 -2.15
CA ALA A 182 -5.58 36.96 -1.40
C ALA A 182 -4.92 38.22 -1.98
N ALA A 183 -4.83 38.33 -3.31
CA ALA A 183 -4.35 39.54 -3.98
C ALA A 183 -5.23 40.76 -3.66
N TRP A 184 -6.56 40.60 -3.72
CA TRP A 184 -7.49 41.67 -3.34
C TRP A 184 -7.38 42.04 -1.85
N GLY A 185 -7.29 41.04 -0.98
CA GLY A 185 -7.13 41.22 0.46
C GLY A 185 -5.85 41.99 0.80
N MET A 186 -4.75 41.70 0.09
CA MET A 186 -3.48 42.43 0.24
C MET A 186 -3.62 43.91 -0.14
N LEU A 187 -4.26 44.21 -1.26
CA LEU A 187 -4.53 45.60 -1.69
C LEU A 187 -5.38 46.36 -0.66
N GLN A 188 -6.42 45.70 -0.15
CA GLN A 188 -7.31 46.29 0.86
C GLN A 188 -6.62 46.49 2.21
N LEU A 189 -5.75 45.57 2.61
CA LEU A 189 -4.95 45.71 3.82
C LEU A 189 -3.96 46.88 3.70
N TRP A 190 -3.32 47.05 2.54
CA TRP A 190 -2.43 48.18 2.27
C TRP A 190 -3.18 49.51 2.28
N ALA A 191 -4.35 49.58 1.63
CA ALA A 191 -5.20 50.77 1.65
C ALA A 191 -5.67 51.12 3.07
N ALA A 192 -6.06 50.11 3.86
CA ALA A 192 -6.46 50.30 5.25
C ALA A 192 -5.32 50.88 6.11
N GLY A 193 -4.08 50.44 5.90
CA GLY A 193 -2.90 50.98 6.61
C GLY A 193 -2.62 52.47 6.34
N LYS A 194 -3.13 53.02 5.21
CA LYS A 194 -3.02 54.45 4.86
C LYS A 194 -4.21 55.29 5.35
N ALA A 195 -5.32 54.66 5.73
CA ALA A 195 -6.56 55.35 6.10
C ALA A 195 -6.66 55.60 7.62
N ARG A 196 -7.23 56.75 8.03
CA ARG A 196 -7.52 57.11 9.45
C ARG A 196 -8.68 56.30 10.09
N GLY A 197 -9.10 55.18 9.48
CA GLY A 197 -10.26 54.38 9.89
C GLY A 197 -9.97 53.37 11.01
N ARG A 198 -10.66 52.22 10.99
CA ARG A 198 -10.41 51.05 11.88
C ARG A 198 -9.56 49.97 11.18
N PRO A 199 -8.27 50.21 10.85
CA PRO A 199 -7.43 49.22 10.17
C PRO A 199 -7.18 47.98 11.03
N TRP A 200 -7.37 48.08 12.35
CA TRP A 200 -7.18 46.99 13.29
C TRP A 200 -8.11 45.79 13.00
N LEU A 201 -9.30 45.99 12.45
CA LEU A 201 -10.22 44.90 12.14
C LEU A 201 -9.67 43.99 11.03
N ALA A 202 -9.02 44.59 10.02
CA ALA A 202 -8.37 43.85 8.95
C ALA A 202 -7.21 43.00 9.51
N TRP A 203 -6.41 43.58 10.39
CA TRP A 203 -5.34 42.86 11.08
C TRP A 203 -5.86 41.72 11.97
N VAL A 204 -6.96 41.94 12.71
CA VAL A 204 -7.59 40.88 13.53
C VAL A 204 -8.05 39.71 12.66
N VAL A 205 -8.73 39.96 11.53
CA VAL A 205 -9.21 38.89 10.65
C VAL A 205 -8.04 38.14 10.01
N VAL A 206 -7.01 38.85 9.52
CA VAL A 206 -5.83 38.23 8.93
C VAL A 206 -5.05 37.42 9.98
N SER A 207 -4.82 37.97 11.18
CA SER A 207 -4.16 37.25 12.27
C SER A 207 -4.95 36.04 12.74
N ALA A 208 -6.29 36.14 12.83
CA ALA A 208 -7.16 35.02 13.18
C ALA A 208 -7.13 33.91 12.11
N GLY A 209 -7.24 34.27 10.83
CA GLY A 209 -7.13 33.32 9.72
C GLY A 209 -5.77 32.64 9.67
N PHE A 210 -4.70 33.40 9.90
CA PHE A 210 -3.34 32.86 10.00
C PHE A 210 -3.21 31.89 11.17
N GLY A 211 -3.66 32.29 12.37
CA GLY A 211 -3.66 31.44 13.56
C GLY A 211 -4.47 30.15 13.38
N LEU A 212 -5.63 30.23 12.74
CA LEU A 212 -6.49 29.08 12.42
C LEU A 212 -5.75 28.06 11.53
N SER A 213 -5.04 28.54 10.51
CA SER A 213 -4.25 27.68 9.63
C SER A 213 -3.05 27.05 10.34
N LEU A 214 -2.59 27.61 11.45
CA LEU A 214 -1.44 27.09 12.22
C LEU A 214 -1.84 26.19 13.38
N LEU A 215 -3.13 25.85 13.52
CA LEU A 215 -3.58 24.91 14.56
C LEU A 215 -2.80 23.59 14.44
N PRO A 216 -2.33 23.01 15.56
CA PRO A 216 -1.55 21.77 15.58
C PRO A 216 -2.47 20.55 15.41
N LEU A 217 -3.17 20.47 14.28
CA LEU A 217 -4.13 19.40 13.97
C LEU A 217 -3.46 18.15 13.40
N VAL A 218 -2.25 18.31 12.88
CA VAL A 218 -1.40 17.25 12.35
C VAL A 218 -0.05 17.34 13.04
N GLU A 219 0.39 16.23 13.61
CA GLU A 219 1.71 16.12 14.20
C GLU A 219 2.77 16.06 13.09
N ARG A 220 3.57 17.13 12.96
CA ARG A 220 4.57 17.27 11.88
C ARG A 220 5.59 16.13 11.83
N ARG A 221 5.91 15.52 12.97
CA ARG A 221 6.85 14.40 13.06
C ARG A 221 6.44 13.21 12.20
N TRP A 222 5.15 12.96 12.03
CA TRP A 222 4.63 11.89 11.19
C TRP A 222 4.83 12.15 9.70
N GLN A 223 4.67 13.40 9.30
CA GLN A 223 4.94 13.84 7.94
C GLN A 223 6.43 13.73 7.63
N GLU A 224 7.28 14.19 8.55
CA GLU A 224 8.72 14.04 8.40
C GLU A 224 9.15 12.55 8.38
N ALA A 225 8.56 11.71 9.24
CA ALA A 225 8.81 10.27 9.24
C ALA A 225 8.43 9.62 7.91
N SER A 226 7.26 9.95 7.34
CA SER A 226 6.83 9.47 6.02
C SER A 226 7.81 9.88 4.93
N THR A 227 8.31 11.13 4.93
CA THR A 227 9.35 11.56 3.98
C THR A 227 10.61 10.70 4.08
N PHE A 228 11.04 10.35 5.29
CA PHE A 228 12.19 9.46 5.49
C PHE A 228 11.89 8.01 5.07
N VAL A 229 10.66 7.52 5.21
CA VAL A 229 10.24 6.24 4.63
C VAL A 229 10.35 6.28 3.10
N SER A 230 9.78 7.29 2.43
CA SER A 230 9.85 7.43 0.98
C SER A 230 11.30 7.53 0.46
N LEU A 231 12.17 8.26 1.16
CA LEU A 231 13.61 8.30 0.85
C LEU A 231 14.26 6.92 1.02
N GLY A 232 13.95 6.21 2.09
CA GLY A 232 14.42 4.85 2.30
C GLY A 232 13.99 3.90 1.17
N ASP A 233 12.74 4.00 0.72
CA ASP A 233 12.19 3.21 -0.39
C ASP A 233 12.91 3.51 -1.70
N TYR A 234 13.22 4.79 -1.95
CA TYR A 234 14.02 5.19 -3.11
C TYR A 234 15.40 4.52 -3.09
N PHE A 235 16.13 4.61 -1.97
CA PHE A 235 17.47 4.03 -1.87
C PHE A 235 17.46 2.49 -1.94
N LEU A 236 16.48 1.85 -1.31
CA LEU A 236 16.38 0.39 -1.31
C LEU A 236 16.01 -0.15 -2.70
N ASN A 237 15.04 0.47 -3.38
CA ASN A 237 14.46 -0.07 -4.60
C ASN A 237 15.13 0.44 -5.87
N GLN A 238 15.47 1.73 -5.96
CA GLN A 238 16.02 2.34 -7.18
C GLN A 238 17.55 2.28 -7.19
N GLU A 239 18.18 2.78 -6.12
CA GLU A 239 19.66 2.82 -6.02
C GLU A 239 20.25 1.48 -5.59
N LYS A 240 19.41 0.53 -5.14
CA LYS A 240 19.84 -0.78 -4.58
C LYS A 240 20.88 -0.61 -3.47
N ASN A 241 20.75 0.46 -2.67
CA ASN A 241 21.64 0.79 -1.57
C ASN A 241 20.92 0.61 -0.22
N PRO A 242 20.91 -0.61 0.33
CA PRO A 242 20.23 -0.91 1.59
C PRO A 242 20.85 -0.21 2.81
N SER A 243 22.13 0.20 2.75
CA SER A 243 22.79 0.91 3.85
C SER A 243 22.21 2.32 4.05
N GLU A 244 22.06 3.08 2.96
CA GLU A 244 21.43 4.40 3.00
C GLU A 244 19.94 4.28 3.36
N ALA A 245 19.25 3.26 2.84
CA ALA A 245 17.86 3.00 3.19
C ALA A 245 17.68 2.80 4.71
N VAL A 246 18.52 2.00 5.36
CA VAL A 246 18.48 1.81 6.82
C VAL A 246 18.68 3.12 7.58
N SER A 247 19.57 4.01 7.12
CA SER A 247 19.77 5.33 7.75
C SER A 247 18.48 6.15 7.76
N HIS A 248 17.79 6.21 6.62
CA HIS A 248 16.53 6.92 6.49
C HIS A 248 15.41 6.26 7.31
N TYR A 249 15.26 4.93 7.25
CA TYR A 249 14.25 4.24 8.05
C TYR A 249 14.48 4.35 9.55
N ARG A 250 15.74 4.31 10.03
CA ARG A 250 16.04 4.60 11.44
C ARG A 250 15.59 6.00 11.81
N LYS A 251 15.83 6.99 10.95
CA LYS A 251 15.35 8.36 11.21
C LYS A 251 13.83 8.44 11.26
N ALA A 252 13.13 7.75 10.36
CA ALA A 252 11.67 7.64 10.39
C ALA A 252 11.18 7.02 11.70
N SER A 253 11.78 5.90 12.13
CA SER A 253 11.42 5.21 13.38
C SER A 253 11.69 6.04 14.64
N GLN A 254 12.67 6.94 14.61
CA GLN A 254 12.93 7.88 15.73
C GLN A 254 11.90 9.01 15.79
N LEU A 255 11.41 9.47 14.63
CA LEU A 255 10.42 10.55 14.54
C LEU A 255 9.00 10.05 14.84
N ALA A 256 8.70 8.82 14.44
CA ALA A 256 7.44 8.14 14.73
C ALA A 256 7.71 6.71 15.24
N PRO A 257 8.10 6.54 16.52
CA PRO A 257 8.34 5.23 17.13
C PRO A 257 7.17 4.26 17.03
N GLU A 258 5.96 4.79 16.97
CA GLU A 258 4.72 4.04 16.87
C GLU A 258 4.28 3.76 15.42
N SER A 259 5.09 4.14 14.43
CA SER A 259 4.86 3.79 13.03
C SER A 259 5.26 2.35 12.76
N ALA A 260 4.27 1.45 12.67
CA ALA A 260 4.49 0.06 12.26
C ALA A 260 5.18 -0.01 10.88
N GLU A 261 4.83 0.90 9.97
CA GLU A 261 5.39 0.95 8.62
C GLU A 261 6.89 1.28 8.63
N ALA A 262 7.30 2.30 9.41
CA ALA A 262 8.72 2.64 9.52
C ALA A 262 9.54 1.47 10.10
N GLN A 263 8.99 0.76 11.09
CA GLN A 263 9.63 -0.43 11.68
C GLN A 263 9.71 -1.59 10.69
N PHE A 264 8.63 -1.86 9.96
CA PHE A 264 8.59 -2.92 8.95
C PHE A 264 9.59 -2.66 7.81
N ARG A 265 9.63 -1.44 7.27
CA ARG A 265 10.57 -1.05 6.21
C ARG A 265 12.02 -1.08 6.68
N LEU A 266 12.27 -0.65 7.92
CA LEU A 266 13.58 -0.82 8.56
C LEU A 266 13.98 -2.30 8.61
N ALA A 267 13.07 -3.18 9.01
CA ALA A 267 13.32 -4.62 9.06
C ALA A 267 13.69 -5.20 7.68
N GLU A 268 12.93 -4.86 6.63
CA GLU A 268 13.21 -5.32 5.26
C GLU A 268 14.61 -4.87 4.78
N ALA A 269 14.99 -3.62 5.05
CA ALA A 269 16.31 -3.12 4.69
C ALA A 269 17.43 -3.78 5.50
N LEU A 270 17.20 -4.07 6.78
CA LEU A 270 18.16 -4.78 7.64
C LEU A 270 18.33 -6.26 7.20
N VAL A 271 17.28 -6.91 6.72
CA VAL A 271 17.36 -8.24 6.10
C VAL A 271 18.29 -8.22 4.88
N ALA A 272 18.19 -7.18 4.04
CA ALA A 272 19.05 -7.02 2.87
C ALA A 272 20.54 -6.81 3.23
N LEU A 273 20.83 -6.32 4.45
CA LEU A 273 22.19 -6.18 4.99
C LEU A 273 22.66 -7.38 5.84
N ASP A 274 21.84 -8.43 5.95
CA ASP A 274 22.05 -9.55 6.89
C ASP A 274 22.24 -9.13 8.36
N GLN A 275 21.67 -7.98 8.77
CA GLN A 275 21.70 -7.48 10.16
C GLN A 275 20.58 -8.10 11.00
N ARG A 276 20.71 -9.40 11.27
CA ARG A 276 19.65 -10.28 11.79
C ARG A 276 19.02 -9.80 13.10
N GLU A 277 19.84 -9.42 14.07
CA GLU A 277 19.36 -9.05 15.41
C GLU A 277 18.52 -7.79 15.42
N GLU A 278 18.93 -6.77 14.64
CA GLU A 278 18.16 -5.54 14.51
C GLU A 278 16.89 -5.76 13.69
N ALA A 279 16.98 -6.54 12.60
CA ALA A 279 15.82 -6.89 11.77
C ALA A 279 14.75 -7.61 12.60
N GLU A 280 15.17 -8.54 13.45
CA GLU A 280 14.30 -9.29 14.36
C GLU A 280 13.54 -8.36 15.32
N ARG A 281 14.22 -7.38 15.92
CA ARG A 281 13.58 -6.38 16.80
C ARG A 281 12.61 -5.50 16.02
N ALA A 282 12.98 -5.07 14.82
CA ALA A 282 12.15 -4.22 13.99
C ALA A 282 10.88 -4.95 13.51
N PHE A 283 10.97 -6.23 13.12
CA PHE A 283 9.78 -7.05 12.80
C PHE A 283 8.89 -7.26 14.02
N ALA A 284 9.47 -7.58 15.19
CA ALA A 284 8.71 -7.77 16.41
C ALA A 284 7.95 -6.49 16.81
N GLU A 285 8.59 -5.32 16.68
CA GLU A 285 7.96 -4.04 16.96
C GLU A 285 6.86 -3.70 15.94
N ALA A 286 7.09 -3.93 14.65
CA ALA A 286 6.08 -3.77 13.62
C ALA A 286 4.83 -4.64 13.89
N ALA A 287 5.04 -5.90 14.27
CA ALA A 287 3.96 -6.82 14.63
C ALA A 287 3.25 -6.42 15.92
N ARG A 288 3.98 -5.83 16.90
CA ARG A 288 3.38 -5.28 18.14
C ARG A 288 2.49 -4.07 17.86
N LEU A 289 2.94 -3.18 16.98
CA LEU A 289 2.23 -1.94 16.61
C LEU A 289 1.03 -2.22 15.70
N ALA A 290 1.15 -3.21 14.80
CA ALA A 290 0.08 -3.62 13.90
C ALA A 290 -0.10 -5.15 13.87
N PRO A 291 -0.74 -5.76 14.90
CA PRO A 291 -0.91 -7.21 14.99
C PRO A 291 -1.73 -7.82 13.84
N GLY A 292 -2.51 -7.01 13.14
CA GLY A 292 -3.30 -7.43 11.97
C GLY A 292 -2.57 -7.34 10.64
N TRP A 293 -1.32 -6.86 10.60
CA TRP A 293 -0.60 -6.67 9.34
C TRP A 293 0.09 -7.97 8.90
N ALA A 294 -0.68 -8.79 8.17
CA ALA A 294 -0.30 -10.12 7.74
C ALA A 294 1.05 -10.22 6.99
N GLU A 295 1.41 -9.19 6.22
CA GLU A 295 2.65 -9.14 5.45
C GLU A 295 3.90 -9.11 6.34
N VAL A 296 3.81 -8.47 7.51
CA VAL A 296 4.91 -8.45 8.51
C VAL A 296 5.29 -9.88 8.87
N TYR A 297 4.31 -10.72 9.21
CA TYR A 297 4.55 -12.12 9.55
C TYR A 297 5.09 -12.92 8.36
N LEU A 298 4.56 -12.72 7.15
CA LEU A 298 5.04 -13.44 5.97
C LEU A 298 6.53 -13.14 5.70
N LYS A 299 6.92 -11.87 5.71
CA LYS A 299 8.30 -11.43 5.47
C LYS A 299 9.24 -11.81 6.61
N TRP A 300 8.78 -11.68 7.85
CA TRP A 300 9.56 -12.07 9.02
C TRP A 300 9.84 -13.58 9.03
N GLY A 301 8.84 -14.40 8.70
CA GLY A 301 9.00 -15.84 8.55
C GLY A 301 10.01 -16.19 7.45
N GLN A 302 9.92 -15.55 6.29
CA GLN A 302 10.89 -15.71 5.19
C GLN A 302 12.32 -15.34 5.61
N ALA A 303 12.49 -14.22 6.33
CA ALA A 303 13.78 -13.78 6.84
C ALA A 303 14.38 -14.77 7.84
N ARG A 304 13.59 -15.26 8.80
CA ARG A 304 14.05 -16.30 9.74
C ARG A 304 14.48 -17.58 9.03
N LEU A 305 13.78 -18.00 7.97
CA LEU A 305 14.21 -19.13 7.15
C LEU A 305 15.53 -18.86 6.42
N SER A 306 15.74 -17.67 5.85
CA SER A 306 17.00 -17.34 5.17
C SER A 306 18.19 -17.28 6.13
N TRP A 307 17.95 -16.93 7.39
CA TRP A 307 18.95 -16.97 8.47
C TRP A 307 19.20 -18.36 9.06
N GLY A 308 18.51 -19.40 8.59
CA GLY A 308 18.64 -20.77 9.09
C GLY A 308 17.88 -21.06 10.39
N GLN A 309 17.03 -20.13 10.85
CA GLN A 309 16.20 -20.30 12.05
C GLN A 309 14.89 -21.03 11.71
N GLU A 310 15.00 -22.29 11.28
CA GLU A 310 13.88 -23.03 10.68
C GLU A 310 12.64 -23.12 11.59
N ALA A 311 12.81 -23.55 12.85
CA ALA A 311 11.69 -23.66 13.79
C ALA A 311 10.99 -22.32 14.05
N ALA A 312 11.79 -21.26 14.17
CA ALA A 312 11.30 -19.90 14.39
C ALA A 312 10.58 -19.34 13.14
N GLY A 313 11.09 -19.65 11.94
CA GLY A 313 10.47 -19.30 10.67
C GLY A 313 9.15 -20.03 10.42
N LEU A 314 9.09 -21.35 10.70
CA LEU A 314 7.86 -22.14 10.63
C LEU A 314 6.77 -21.59 11.57
N SER A 315 7.14 -21.20 12.79
CA SER A 315 6.20 -20.61 13.75
C SER A 315 5.59 -19.30 13.23
N VAL A 316 6.43 -18.39 12.71
CA VAL A 316 5.97 -17.09 12.19
C VAL A 316 5.18 -17.24 10.89
N LEU A 317 5.60 -18.14 9.99
CA LEU A 317 4.81 -18.46 8.78
C LEU A 317 3.46 -19.10 9.12
N SER A 318 3.38 -19.86 10.21
CA SER A 318 2.09 -20.41 10.67
C SER A 318 1.15 -19.30 11.17
N GLN A 319 1.69 -18.22 11.76
CA GLN A 319 0.91 -17.02 12.08
C GLN A 319 0.46 -16.30 10.82
N ALA A 320 1.37 -16.11 9.84
CA ALA A 320 1.01 -15.55 8.54
C ALA A 320 -0.11 -16.35 7.86
N ALA A 321 -0.08 -17.68 7.96
CA ALA A 321 -1.08 -18.55 7.37
C ALA A 321 -2.50 -18.39 7.94
N GLN A 322 -2.67 -17.73 9.09
CA GLN A 322 -3.98 -17.42 9.67
C GLN A 322 -4.67 -16.25 8.99
N PHE A 323 -3.92 -15.42 8.25
CA PHE A 323 -4.44 -14.26 7.53
C PHE A 323 -4.81 -14.64 6.10
N PRO A 324 -6.05 -14.41 5.64
CA PRO A 324 -6.48 -14.80 4.29
C PRO A 324 -5.57 -14.27 3.17
N GLU A 325 -5.03 -13.06 3.31
CA GLU A 325 -4.18 -12.40 2.31
C GLU A 325 -2.79 -13.01 2.14
N THR A 326 -2.27 -13.69 3.17
CA THR A 326 -0.95 -14.34 3.12
C THR A 326 -1.03 -15.85 3.29
N ALA A 327 -2.22 -16.42 3.50
CA ALA A 327 -2.45 -17.84 3.68
C ALA A 327 -1.87 -18.70 2.56
N GLY A 328 -2.18 -18.40 1.29
CA GLY A 328 -1.64 -19.13 0.15
C GLY A 328 -0.11 -19.13 0.10
N PRO A 329 0.55 -17.94 0.01
CA PRO A 329 2.01 -17.84 0.04
C PRO A 329 2.68 -18.46 1.27
N ALA A 330 2.10 -18.27 2.47
CA ALA A 330 2.62 -18.83 3.71
C ALA A 330 2.55 -20.36 3.72
N LEU A 331 1.41 -20.95 3.34
CA LEU A 331 1.23 -22.40 3.26
C LEU A 331 2.16 -23.04 2.23
N ARG A 332 2.40 -22.37 1.09
CA ARG A 332 3.40 -22.83 0.11
C ARG A 332 4.80 -22.88 0.72
N LEU A 333 5.22 -21.81 1.40
CA LEU A 333 6.54 -21.75 2.05
C LEU A 333 6.68 -22.77 3.18
N LEU A 334 5.64 -22.96 4.00
CA LEU A 334 5.59 -24.01 5.01
C LEU A 334 5.78 -25.40 4.37
N GLY A 335 5.06 -25.67 3.27
CA GLY A 335 5.20 -26.90 2.49
C GLY A 335 6.61 -27.11 1.96
N ASP A 336 7.24 -26.06 1.42
CA ASP A 336 8.62 -26.09 0.92
C ASP A 336 9.62 -26.45 2.03
N VAL A 337 9.43 -25.89 3.23
CA VAL A 337 10.28 -26.21 4.39
C VAL A 337 10.05 -27.65 4.86
N TRP A 338 8.81 -28.09 5.01
CA TRP A 338 8.51 -29.48 5.40
C TRP A 338 9.03 -30.50 4.39
N PHE A 339 8.94 -30.19 3.10
CA PHE A 339 9.49 -31.02 2.03
C PHE A 339 11.01 -31.17 2.14
N LYS A 340 11.73 -30.06 2.40
CA LYS A 340 13.19 -30.09 2.65
C LYS A 340 13.53 -30.94 3.87
N LEU A 341 12.73 -30.83 4.95
CA LEU A 341 12.86 -31.61 6.18
C LEU A 341 12.39 -33.07 6.06
N ARG A 342 12.03 -33.55 4.87
CA ARG A 342 11.51 -34.92 4.61
C ARG A 342 10.21 -35.24 5.34
N ARG A 343 9.51 -34.23 5.85
CA ARG A 343 8.17 -34.32 6.47
C ARG A 343 7.10 -34.27 5.38
N LEU A 344 6.99 -35.36 4.63
CA LEU A 344 6.24 -35.40 3.36
C LEU A 344 4.72 -35.29 3.56
N GLU A 345 4.18 -35.76 4.69
CA GLU A 345 2.74 -35.68 4.99
C GLU A 345 2.33 -34.24 5.30
N GLU A 346 3.12 -33.55 6.12
CA GLU A 346 2.90 -32.15 6.47
C GLU A 346 3.07 -31.25 5.25
N ALA A 347 4.09 -31.51 4.42
CA ALA A 347 4.28 -30.81 3.16
C ALA A 347 3.08 -30.99 2.21
N PHE A 348 2.55 -32.21 2.09
CA PHE A 348 1.38 -32.49 1.26
C PHE A 348 0.15 -31.76 1.78
N ALA A 349 -0.11 -31.80 3.09
CA ALA A 349 -1.23 -31.09 3.71
C ALA A 349 -1.15 -29.56 3.50
N ALA A 350 0.07 -29.00 3.59
CA ALA A 350 0.32 -27.58 3.34
C ALA A 350 0.01 -27.19 1.90
N TYR A 351 0.58 -27.93 0.95
CA TYR A 351 0.40 -27.67 -0.47
C TYR A 351 -1.05 -27.89 -0.90
N GLN A 352 -1.73 -28.91 -0.37
CA GLN A 352 -3.13 -29.16 -0.65
C GLN A 352 -4.02 -27.99 -0.17
N LYS A 353 -3.77 -27.47 1.04
CA LYS A 353 -4.47 -26.28 1.53
C LYS A 353 -4.16 -25.05 0.68
N ALA A 354 -2.89 -24.82 0.34
CA ALA A 354 -2.50 -23.71 -0.55
C ALA A 354 -3.20 -23.80 -1.91
N TRP A 355 -3.32 -25.01 -2.47
CA TRP A 355 -3.96 -25.26 -3.77
C TRP A 355 -5.46 -24.96 -3.74
N GLY A 356 -6.12 -25.25 -2.61
CA GLY A 356 -7.52 -24.88 -2.39
C GLY A 356 -7.76 -23.36 -2.34
N LEU A 357 -6.74 -22.57 -1.97
CA LEU A 357 -6.82 -21.11 -1.93
C LEU A 357 -6.45 -20.45 -3.26
N GLY A 358 -5.60 -21.10 -4.06
CA GLY A 358 -5.17 -20.58 -5.34
C GLY A 358 -4.37 -21.62 -6.12
N LYS A 359 -4.70 -21.77 -7.41
CA LYS A 359 -3.96 -22.63 -8.32
C LYS A 359 -2.79 -21.84 -8.90
N ASP A 360 -1.59 -22.37 -8.73
CA ASP A 360 -0.35 -21.76 -9.18
C ASP A 360 0.57 -22.83 -9.77
N ALA A 361 1.27 -22.50 -10.85
CA ALA A 361 2.15 -23.42 -11.55
C ALA A 361 3.33 -23.88 -10.67
N THR A 362 3.88 -22.97 -9.85
CA THR A 362 4.96 -23.33 -8.91
C THR A 362 4.46 -24.32 -7.87
N LEU A 363 3.27 -24.11 -7.31
CA LEU A 363 2.65 -25.03 -6.37
C LEU A 363 2.34 -26.41 -6.99
N ALA A 364 1.83 -26.45 -8.23
CA ALA A 364 1.62 -27.71 -8.96
C ALA A 364 2.92 -28.48 -9.18
N ASN A 365 3.99 -27.78 -9.56
CA ASN A 365 5.33 -28.36 -9.69
C ASN A 365 5.84 -28.92 -8.35
N ASN A 366 5.65 -28.18 -7.25
CA ASN A 366 6.09 -28.63 -5.93
C ASN A 366 5.30 -29.86 -5.44
N MET A 367 3.99 -29.93 -5.74
CA MET A 367 3.17 -31.13 -5.52
C MET A 367 3.69 -32.34 -6.32
N GLY A 368 4.01 -32.14 -7.61
CA GLY A 368 4.61 -33.19 -8.43
C GLY A 368 5.94 -33.68 -7.86
N ALA A 369 6.82 -32.78 -7.43
CA ALA A 369 8.10 -33.11 -6.83
C ALA A 369 7.93 -33.90 -5.51
N LEU A 370 6.94 -33.52 -4.69
CA LEU A 370 6.58 -34.23 -3.47
C LEU A 370 6.11 -35.66 -3.76
N LEU A 371 5.20 -35.84 -4.72
CA LEU A 371 4.68 -37.15 -5.10
C LEU A 371 5.77 -38.05 -5.71
N ALA A 372 6.66 -37.47 -6.51
CA ALA A 372 7.83 -38.18 -7.03
C ALA A 372 8.75 -38.67 -5.90
N ARG A 373 8.92 -37.88 -4.84
CA ARG A 373 9.67 -38.26 -3.63
C ARG A 373 9.02 -39.43 -2.89
N GLN A 374 7.69 -39.52 -2.91
CA GLN A 374 6.90 -40.62 -2.36
C GLN A 374 6.86 -41.86 -3.27
N GLY A 375 7.44 -41.79 -4.47
CA GLY A 375 7.40 -42.89 -5.46
C GLY A 375 6.13 -42.94 -6.30
N ARG A 376 5.22 -41.98 -6.16
CA ARG A 376 3.95 -41.88 -6.90
C ARG A 376 4.16 -41.20 -8.26
N PHE A 377 4.92 -41.85 -9.14
CA PHE A 377 5.45 -41.22 -10.35
C PHE A 377 4.37 -40.82 -11.38
N GLN A 378 3.32 -41.62 -11.55
CA GLN A 378 2.24 -41.30 -12.49
C GLN A 378 1.48 -40.04 -12.07
N GLU A 379 1.15 -39.94 -10.78
CA GLU A 379 0.49 -38.75 -10.23
C GLU A 379 1.42 -37.53 -10.26
N ALA A 380 2.71 -37.72 -9.97
CA ALA A 380 3.70 -36.67 -10.08
C ALA A 380 3.76 -36.08 -11.49
N GLU A 381 3.74 -36.93 -12.53
CA GLU A 381 3.72 -36.49 -13.92
C GLU A 381 2.46 -35.68 -14.26
N GLN A 382 1.28 -36.10 -13.79
CA GLN A 382 0.04 -35.34 -13.97
C GLN A 382 0.15 -33.94 -13.34
N TRP A 383 0.73 -33.82 -12.15
CA TRP A 383 0.96 -32.53 -11.50
C TRP A 383 1.97 -31.65 -12.23
N PHE A 384 3.03 -32.23 -12.81
CA PHE A 384 3.95 -31.46 -13.65
C PHE A 384 3.27 -30.97 -14.94
N LEU A 385 2.43 -31.79 -15.58
CA LEU A 385 1.64 -31.36 -16.74
C LEU A 385 0.65 -30.25 -16.36
N GLN A 386 -0.01 -30.35 -15.21
CA GLN A 386 -0.87 -29.30 -14.69
C GLN A 386 -0.09 -27.98 -14.48
N ALA A 387 1.16 -28.06 -14.02
CA ALA A 387 2.02 -26.88 -13.90
C ALA A 387 2.30 -26.24 -15.27
N CYS A 388 2.58 -27.05 -16.30
CA CYS A 388 2.76 -26.58 -17.67
C CYS A 388 1.49 -25.95 -18.28
N GLU A 389 0.31 -26.45 -17.91
CA GLU A 389 -0.97 -25.86 -18.36
C GLU A 389 -1.24 -24.51 -17.70
N LEU A 390 -0.93 -24.39 -16.40
CA LEU A 390 -1.10 -23.14 -15.64
C LEU A 390 -0.11 -22.06 -16.07
N ASP A 391 1.12 -22.43 -16.37
CA ASP A 391 2.14 -21.54 -16.92
C ASP A 391 2.90 -22.23 -18.06
N PRO A 392 2.50 -21.98 -19.33
CA PRO A 392 3.18 -22.53 -20.50
C PRO A 392 4.65 -22.11 -20.67
N ALA A 393 5.09 -21.04 -19.98
CA ALA A 393 6.47 -20.58 -20.00
C ALA A 393 7.34 -21.21 -18.90
N TYR A 394 6.73 -21.98 -17.97
CA TYR A 394 7.47 -22.55 -16.85
C TYR A 394 8.30 -23.77 -17.28
N ALA A 395 9.62 -23.61 -17.28
CA ALA A 395 10.56 -24.64 -17.76
C ALA A 395 10.78 -25.80 -16.75
N GLN A 396 10.77 -25.51 -15.45
CA GLN A 396 11.14 -26.48 -14.40
C GLN A 396 10.29 -27.78 -14.37
N PRO A 397 8.96 -27.75 -14.60
CA PRO A 397 8.15 -28.97 -14.67
C PRO A 397 8.59 -29.92 -15.78
N TRP A 398 9.02 -29.40 -16.94
CA TRP A 398 9.53 -30.21 -18.05
C TRP A 398 10.83 -30.95 -17.68
N VAL A 399 11.72 -30.29 -16.93
CA VAL A 399 12.92 -30.94 -16.38
C VAL A 399 12.55 -32.05 -15.41
N ASN A 400 11.51 -31.86 -14.59
CA ASN A 400 11.04 -32.89 -13.66
C ASN A 400 10.36 -34.07 -14.38
N ILE A 401 9.59 -33.82 -15.45
CA ILE A 401 9.06 -34.86 -16.33
C ILE A 401 10.21 -35.65 -16.96
N ALA A 402 11.25 -34.98 -17.46
CA ALA A 402 12.42 -35.65 -18.02
C ALA A 402 13.10 -36.58 -17.01
N LYS A 403 13.27 -36.14 -15.75
CA LYS A 403 13.82 -36.98 -14.67
C LYS A 403 12.96 -38.23 -14.41
N LEU A 404 11.64 -38.10 -14.43
CA LEU A 404 10.73 -39.24 -14.30
C LEU A 404 10.87 -40.20 -15.48
N ARG A 405 10.97 -39.68 -16.71
CA ARG A 405 11.12 -40.49 -17.94
C ARG A 405 12.48 -41.20 -17.99
N LEU A 406 13.56 -40.55 -17.58
CA LEU A 406 14.87 -41.20 -17.42
C LEU A 406 14.83 -42.35 -16.42
N ARG A 407 14.12 -42.19 -15.31
CA ARG A 407 13.92 -43.26 -14.32
C ARG A 407 13.13 -44.43 -14.91
N ALA A 408 12.17 -44.15 -15.79
CA ALA A 408 11.40 -45.14 -16.53
C ALA A 408 12.16 -45.71 -17.76
N GLN A 409 13.42 -45.33 -17.97
CA GLN A 409 14.25 -45.71 -19.13
C GLN A 409 13.69 -45.25 -20.49
N ASP A 410 12.75 -44.30 -20.52
CA ASP A 410 12.23 -43.68 -21.73
C ASP A 410 13.08 -42.46 -22.11
N THR A 411 14.27 -42.74 -22.64
CA THR A 411 15.27 -41.71 -23.00
C THR A 411 14.78 -40.78 -24.11
N ALA A 412 13.95 -41.27 -25.03
CA ALA A 412 13.39 -40.47 -26.12
C ALA A 412 12.47 -39.36 -25.58
N LYS A 413 11.50 -39.71 -24.72
CA LYS A 413 10.61 -38.70 -24.13
C LYS A 413 11.34 -37.80 -23.14
N ALA A 414 12.35 -38.32 -22.45
CA ALA A 414 13.19 -37.48 -21.60
C ALA A 414 13.91 -36.39 -22.40
N ALA A 415 14.49 -36.73 -23.57
CA ALA A 415 15.16 -35.75 -24.43
C ALA A 415 14.18 -34.69 -24.93
N GLN A 416 13.00 -35.08 -25.41
CA GLN A 416 11.95 -34.14 -25.84
C GLN A 416 11.55 -33.17 -24.72
N ALA A 417 11.38 -33.67 -23.49
CA ALA A 417 11.04 -32.82 -22.35
C ALA A 417 12.17 -31.84 -22.00
N LEU A 418 13.44 -32.26 -22.08
CA LEU A 418 14.60 -31.37 -21.87
C LEU A 418 14.74 -30.32 -22.97
N GLU A 419 14.54 -30.71 -24.23
CA GLU A 419 14.51 -29.79 -25.37
C GLU A 419 13.40 -28.75 -25.20
N LYS A 420 12.22 -29.18 -24.74
CA LYS A 420 11.12 -28.26 -24.42
C LYS A 420 11.51 -27.30 -23.29
N ALA A 421 12.09 -27.78 -22.20
CA ALA A 421 12.58 -26.92 -21.12
C ALA A 421 13.59 -25.88 -21.62
N LEU A 422 14.54 -26.28 -22.47
CA LEU A 422 15.55 -25.39 -23.06
C LEU A 422 14.99 -24.42 -24.10
N SER A 423 13.90 -24.77 -24.77
CA SER A 423 13.20 -23.84 -25.66
C SER A 423 12.50 -22.70 -24.90
N LEU A 424 12.07 -22.97 -23.67
CA LEU A 424 11.44 -22.00 -22.77
C LEU A 424 12.50 -21.18 -22.02
N GLU A 425 13.53 -21.86 -21.53
CA GLU A 425 14.64 -21.25 -20.81
C GLU A 425 15.99 -21.80 -21.34
N PRO A 426 16.59 -21.16 -22.36
CA PRO A 426 17.84 -21.63 -22.96
C PRO A 426 19.02 -21.75 -21.98
N GLY A 427 18.99 -20.96 -20.90
CA GLY A 427 20.00 -20.93 -19.85
C GLY A 427 19.80 -21.96 -18.72
N HIS A 428 18.80 -22.83 -18.78
CA HIS A 428 18.46 -23.74 -17.69
C HIS A 428 19.57 -24.79 -17.46
N ARG A 429 20.47 -24.53 -16.50
CA ARG A 429 21.69 -25.32 -16.25
C ARG A 429 21.42 -26.82 -16.07
N GLU A 430 20.43 -27.16 -15.25
CA GLU A 430 20.11 -28.56 -14.96
C GLU A 430 19.63 -29.32 -16.22
N ALA A 431 18.84 -28.67 -17.08
CA ALA A 431 18.36 -29.27 -18.31
C ALA A 431 19.50 -29.54 -19.30
N GLN A 432 20.42 -28.58 -19.44
CA GLN A 432 21.63 -28.72 -20.27
C GLN A 432 22.51 -29.87 -19.77
N GLU A 433 22.70 -29.97 -18.45
CA GLU A 433 23.51 -31.03 -17.85
C GLU A 433 22.91 -32.41 -18.08
N LEU A 434 21.61 -32.57 -17.85
CA LEU A 434 20.91 -33.84 -18.09
C LEU A 434 20.98 -34.25 -19.56
N LEU A 435 20.78 -33.32 -20.49
CA LEU A 435 20.84 -33.61 -21.92
C LEU A 435 22.25 -34.00 -22.38
N ARG A 436 23.30 -33.32 -21.87
CA ARG A 436 24.70 -33.69 -22.12
C ARG A 436 25.04 -35.09 -21.61
N ARG A 437 24.60 -35.42 -20.40
CA ARG A 437 24.80 -36.76 -19.81
C ARG A 437 24.13 -37.85 -20.65
N MET A 438 22.96 -37.57 -21.24
CA MET A 438 22.29 -38.51 -22.14
C MET A 438 23.03 -38.67 -23.47
N ALA A 439 23.65 -37.61 -23.99
CA ALA A 439 24.42 -37.63 -25.23
C ALA A 439 25.83 -38.25 -25.08
N SER A 440 26.31 -38.47 -23.85
CA SER A 440 27.63 -39.04 -23.55
C SER A 440 27.51 -40.33 -22.73
N PRO A 441 27.13 -41.49 -23.32
CA PRO A 441 26.80 -42.70 -22.56
C PRO A 441 27.98 -43.42 -21.87
N GLY A 442 29.17 -42.81 -21.74
CA GLY A 442 30.37 -43.50 -21.26
C GLY A 442 31.40 -42.60 -20.57
N SER A 443 31.26 -42.44 -19.26
CA SER A 443 32.37 -42.19 -18.33
C SER A 443 31.98 -42.68 -16.93
N ARG A 444 32.09 -43.99 -16.73
CA ARG A 444 32.26 -44.59 -15.41
C ARG A 444 33.52 -45.42 -15.41
#